data_AF-U1KM80-F1
#
_entry.id   AF-U1KM80-F1
#
_cell.length_a   1.000
_cell.length_b   1.000
_cell.length_c   1.000
_cell.angle_alpha   90.00
_cell.angle_beta   90.00
_cell.angle_gamma   90.00
#
_symmetry.space_group_name_H-M   'P 1'
#
loop_
_entity.id
_entity.type
_entity.pdbx_description
1 polymer ?
#
loop_
_entity_poly.entity_id
_entity_poly.type
_entity_poly.pdbx_seq_one_letter_code
_entity_poly.pdbx_strand_id
1 'polypeptide(L)'
;MGIRSTLKKELMNLDASDLMTADDVRGYLKAHFARVKNTSAHSFNLISHFNEYHSQVVSGAPTKKAMLTYKRHHLFKDVLYPKKAVQQWVQKYDVEFN
;
A
#
# COMPACT_ATOMS: atom_id res chain seq x y z
N MET A 1 -1.69 -3.52 17.19
CA MET A 1 -0.35 -3.23 16.61
C MET A 1 0.64 -3.24 17.77
N GLY A 2 1.70 -4.05 17.72
CA GLY A 2 2.65 -4.18 18.84
C GLY A 2 3.85 -3.23 18.73
N ILE A 3 4.51 -2.93 19.85
CA ILE A 3 5.67 -2.03 20.01
C ILE A 3 6.77 -2.29 18.95
N ARG A 4 6.96 -3.55 18.55
CA ARG A 4 7.93 -3.97 17.54
C ARG A 4 7.69 -3.36 16.14
N SER A 5 6.44 -3.09 15.78
CA SER A 5 6.10 -2.48 14.48
C SER A 5 6.45 -1.00 14.47
N THR A 6 6.15 -0.28 15.56
CA THR A 6 6.46 1.15 15.70
C THR A 6 7.96 1.40 15.65
N LEU A 7 8.73 0.66 16.44
CA LEU A 7 10.20 0.78 16.47
C LEU A 7 10.82 0.48 15.09
N LYS A 8 10.28 -0.52 14.37
CA LYS A 8 10.77 -0.86 13.03
C LYS A 8 10.54 0.30 12.04
N LYS A 9 9.41 1.01 12.14
CA LYS A 9 9.11 2.17 11.29
C LYS A 9 10.01 3.37 11.61
N GLU A 10 10.27 3.61 12.88
CA GLU A 10 11.23 4.64 13.32
C GLU A 10 12.64 4.35 12.79
N LEU A 11 13.10 3.09 12.87
CA LEU A 11 14.40 2.66 12.34
C LEU A 11 14.51 2.74 10.81
N MET A 12 13.39 2.71 10.10
CA MET A 12 13.33 2.89 8.64
C MET A 12 13.20 4.35 8.23
N ASN A 13 13.05 5.28 9.18
CA ASN A 13 12.81 6.70 8.95
C ASN A 13 11.69 6.95 7.91
N LEU A 14 10.57 6.22 8.05
CA LEU A 14 9.47 6.28 7.08
C LEU A 14 8.79 7.64 7.04
N ASP A 15 8.68 8.31 8.19
CA ASP A 15 8.06 9.62 8.30
C ASP A 15 8.82 10.71 7.52
N ALA A 16 10.14 10.58 7.39
CA ALA A 16 10.96 11.51 6.60
C ALA A 16 11.11 11.11 5.12
N SER A 17 10.76 9.87 4.75
CA SER A 17 11.07 9.33 3.40
C SER A 17 9.87 9.29 2.45
N ASP A 18 8.69 9.77 2.86
CA ASP A 18 7.44 9.68 2.08
C ASP A 18 7.12 8.24 1.62
N LEU A 19 7.59 7.24 2.38
CA LEU A 19 7.39 5.81 2.12
C LEU A 19 6.38 5.22 3.10
N MET A 20 5.60 4.26 2.60
CA MET A 20 4.56 3.57 3.35
C MET A 20 4.84 2.07 3.36
N THR A 21 4.66 1.44 4.53
CA THR A 21 4.62 -0.03 4.59
C THR A 21 3.32 -0.56 3.99
N ALA A 22 3.26 -1.87 3.71
CA ALA A 22 2.01 -2.49 3.26
C ALA A 22 0.86 -2.31 4.26
N ASP A 23 1.16 -2.28 5.57
CA ASP A 23 0.14 -2.02 6.59
C ASP A 23 -0.34 -0.57 6.56
N ASP A 24 0.55 0.39 6.31
CA ASP A 24 0.17 1.79 6.15
C ASP A 24 -0.70 1.98 4.90
N VAL A 25 -0.39 1.30 3.80
CA VAL A 25 -1.20 1.33 2.58
C VAL A 25 -2.60 0.76 2.87
N ARG A 26 -2.69 -0.40 3.52
CA ARG A 26 -3.99 -0.97 3.93
C ARG A 26 -4.77 -0.03 4.85
N GLY A 27 -4.10 0.62 5.80
CA GLY A 27 -4.69 1.60 6.69
C GLY A 27 -5.22 2.82 5.93
N TYR A 28 -4.44 3.34 4.99
CA TYR A 28 -4.83 4.44 4.11
C TYR A 28 -6.04 4.10 3.25
N LEU A 29 -6.05 2.93 2.60
CA LEU A 29 -7.18 2.46 1.79
C LEU A 29 -8.46 2.36 2.65
N LYS A 30 -8.37 1.72 3.82
CA LYS A 30 -9.52 1.62 4.74
C LYS A 30 -10.04 2.99 5.17
N ALA A 31 -9.16 3.92 5.51
CA ALA A 31 -9.55 5.28 5.91
C ALA A 31 -10.13 6.09 4.75
N HIS A 32 -9.59 5.93 3.53
CA HIS A 32 -10.09 6.53 2.31
C HIS A 32 -11.53 6.08 2.05
N PHE A 33 -11.77 4.76 2.07
CA PHE A 33 -13.11 4.21 1.81
C PHE A 33 -14.11 4.42 2.95
N ALA A 34 -13.68 4.50 4.20
CA ALA A 34 -14.57 4.87 5.30
C ALA A 34 -15.19 6.27 5.12
N ARG A 35 -14.51 7.17 4.39
CA ARG A 35 -15.03 8.51 4.05
C ARG A 35 -15.99 8.48 2.86
N VAL A 36 -15.86 7.50 1.96
CA VAL A 36 -16.71 7.36 0.77
C VAL A 36 -17.89 6.43 1.13
N LYS A 37 -18.97 7.04 1.63
CA LYS A 37 -20.15 6.39 2.25
C LYS A 37 -20.91 5.33 1.41
N ASN A 38 -20.50 5.00 0.18
CA ASN A 38 -21.33 4.21 -0.75
C ASN A 38 -20.59 3.12 -1.57
N THR A 39 -19.35 2.75 -1.23
CA THR A 39 -18.53 1.92 -2.13
C THR A 39 -17.92 0.68 -1.48
N SER A 40 -18.68 -0.02 -0.64
CA SER A 40 -18.19 -1.21 0.09
C SER A 40 -17.58 -2.27 -0.83
N ALA A 41 -18.27 -2.69 -1.90
CA ALA A 41 -17.75 -3.70 -2.84
C ALA A 41 -16.46 -3.25 -3.56
N HIS A 42 -16.38 -1.99 -3.97
CA HIS A 42 -15.21 -1.44 -4.67
C HIS A 42 -14.02 -1.30 -3.73
N SER A 43 -14.26 -0.92 -2.47
CA SER A 43 -13.23 -0.85 -1.44
C SER A 43 -12.59 -2.21 -1.13
N PHE A 44 -13.40 -3.27 -1.08
CA PHE A 44 -12.92 -4.64 -0.93
C PHE A 44 -12.11 -5.10 -2.15
N ASN A 45 -12.54 -4.76 -3.37
CA ASN A 45 -11.80 -5.09 -4.59
C ASN A 45 -10.43 -4.41 -4.62
N LEU A 46 -10.33 -3.12 -4.28
CA LEU A 46 -9.05 -2.41 -4.32
C LEU A 46 -8.04 -2.95 -3.29
N ILE A 47 -8.50 -3.22 -2.06
CA ILE A 47 -7.65 -3.83 -1.02
C ILE A 47 -7.21 -5.24 -1.45
N SER A 48 -8.10 -6.01 -2.08
CA SER A 48 -7.77 -7.35 -2.57
C SER A 48 -6.73 -7.30 -3.69
N HIS A 49 -6.88 -6.41 -4.66
CA HIS A 49 -5.88 -6.17 -5.71
C HIS A 49 -4.53 -5.75 -5.13
N PHE A 50 -4.54 -4.85 -4.13
CA PHE A 50 -3.30 -4.47 -3.44
C PHE A 50 -2.64 -5.66 -2.75
N ASN A 51 -3.41 -6.50 -2.04
CA ASN A 51 -2.87 -7.66 -1.32
C ASN A 51 -2.31 -8.71 -2.28
N GLU A 52 -2.98 -8.96 -3.39
CA GLU A 52 -2.48 -9.87 -4.43
C GLU A 52 -1.17 -9.34 -5.02
N TYR A 53 -1.15 -8.07 -5.40
CA TYR A 53 0.04 -7.41 -5.93
C TYR A 53 1.20 -7.44 -4.92
N HIS A 54 0.96 -7.07 -3.67
CA HIS A 54 1.98 -7.10 -2.62
C HIS A 54 2.53 -8.50 -2.41
N SER A 55 1.66 -9.53 -2.40
CA SER A 55 2.08 -10.92 -2.25
C SER A 55 2.97 -11.38 -3.41
N GLN A 56 2.66 -10.98 -4.64
CA GLN A 56 3.51 -11.25 -5.82
C GLN A 56 4.87 -10.54 -5.72
N VAL A 57 4.89 -9.28 -5.25
CA VAL A 57 6.14 -8.51 -5.07
C VAL A 57 7.02 -9.11 -3.98
N VAL A 58 6.43 -9.59 -2.89
CA VAL A 58 7.15 -10.25 -1.79
C VAL A 58 7.69 -11.61 -2.23
N SER A 59 6.89 -12.40 -2.97
CA SER A 59 7.32 -13.71 -3.47
C SER A 59 8.36 -13.63 -4.60
N GLY A 60 8.52 -12.46 -5.23
CA GLY A 60 9.38 -12.29 -6.39
C GLY A 60 8.82 -12.91 -7.66
N ALA A 61 7.52 -13.24 -7.67
CA ALA A 61 6.85 -13.74 -8.86
C ALA A 61 6.80 -12.65 -9.95
N PRO A 62 6.88 -13.03 -11.24
CA PRO A 62 6.69 -12.08 -12.33
C PRO A 62 5.29 -11.48 -12.23
N THR A 63 5.23 -10.20 -11.88
CA THR A 63 3.98 -9.46 -11.77
C THR A 63 3.42 -9.25 -13.18
N LYS A 64 2.26 -9.82 -13.47
CA LYS A 64 1.63 -9.72 -14.81
C LYS A 64 1.27 -8.27 -15.19
N LYS A 65 1.11 -7.39 -14.20
CA LYS A 65 0.94 -5.94 -14.37
C LYS A 65 1.63 -5.21 -13.23
N ALA A 66 2.63 -4.38 -13.53
CA ALA A 66 3.23 -3.49 -12.53
C ALA A 66 2.22 -2.40 -12.16
N MET A 67 1.46 -2.61 -11.09
CA MET A 67 0.43 -1.66 -10.64
C MET A 67 0.98 -0.49 -9.83
N LEU A 68 2.06 -0.70 -9.07
CA LEU A 68 2.62 0.28 -8.15
C LEU A 68 4.16 0.26 -8.21
N THR A 69 4.79 1.42 -8.10
CA THR A 69 6.23 1.46 -7.84
C THR A 69 6.50 1.02 -6.41
N TYR A 70 7.48 0.14 -6.21
CA TYR A 70 7.91 -0.30 -4.89
C TYR A 70 9.41 -0.10 -4.72
N LYS A 71 9.84 0.06 -3.47
CA LYS A 71 11.24 0.04 -3.05
C LYS A 71 11.41 -1.03 -1.99
N ARG A 72 12.49 -1.81 -2.06
CA ARG A 72 12.83 -2.73 -0.97
C ARG A 72 13.79 -2.03 -0.03
N HIS A 73 13.45 -1.99 1.26
CA HIS A 73 14.36 -1.47 2.27
C HIS A 73 15.57 -2.39 2.39
N HIS A 74 16.78 -1.82 2.35
CA HIS A 74 18.01 -2.62 2.32
C HIS A 74 18.20 -3.48 3.59
N LEU A 75 18.06 -2.87 4.77
CA LEU A 75 18.28 -3.56 6.06
C LEU A 75 17.18 -4.55 6.44
N PHE A 76 15.91 -4.16 6.26
CA PHE A 76 14.78 -4.96 6.72
C PHE A 76 14.16 -5.84 5.63
N LYS A 77 14.59 -5.69 4.38
CA LYS A 77 14.04 -6.37 3.18
C LYS A 77 12.54 -6.17 2.99
N ASP A 78 11.95 -5.22 3.69
CA ASP A 78 10.53 -4.89 3.58
C ASP A 78 10.24 -4.18 2.26
N VAL A 79 9.08 -4.48 1.69
CA VAL A 79 8.56 -3.78 0.52
C VAL A 79 7.85 -2.51 0.98
N LEU A 80 8.34 -1.38 0.51
CA LEU A 80 7.84 -0.04 0.80
C LEU A 80 7.27 0.58 -0.47
N TYR A 81 6.25 1.41 -0.29
CA TYR A 81 5.52 2.08 -1.37
C TYR A 81 5.62 3.59 -1.21
N PRO A 82 6.02 4.35 -2.24
CA PRO A 82 5.94 5.80 -2.20
C PRO A 82 4.50 6.27 -2.01
N LYS A 83 4.26 7.14 -1.03
CA LYS A 83 2.93 7.65 -0.70
C LYS A 83 2.24 8.27 -1.92
N LYS A 84 2.98 9.05 -2.72
CA LYS A 84 2.48 9.66 -3.97
C LYS A 84 2.02 8.62 -4.99
N ALA A 85 2.76 7.52 -5.15
CA ALA A 85 2.40 6.46 -6.08
C ALA A 85 1.11 5.74 -5.63
N VAL A 86 0.95 5.51 -4.33
CA VAL A 86 -0.27 4.93 -3.75
C VAL A 86 -1.47 5.88 -3.95
N GLN A 87 -1.29 7.18 -3.70
CA GLN A 87 -2.35 8.16 -3.90
C GLN A 87 -2.80 8.25 -5.37
N GLN A 88 -1.85 8.30 -6.31
CA GLN A 88 -2.14 8.30 -7.75
C GLN A 88 -2.86 7.02 -8.18
N TRP A 89 -2.45 5.88 -7.64
CA TRP A 89 -3.08 4.60 -7.91
C TRP A 89 -4.52 4.57 -7.43
N VAL A 90 -4.80 5.02 -6.21
CA VAL A 90 -6.17 5.12 -5.67
C VAL A 90 -7.02 6.07 -6.51
N GLN A 91 -6.51 7.25 -6.87
CA GLN A 91 -7.23 8.20 -7.73
C GLN A 91 -7.56 7.62 -9.09
N LYS A 92 -6.61 6.90 -9.72
CA LYS A 92 -6.87 6.25 -11.01
C LYS A 92 -7.97 5.20 -10.89
N TYR A 93 -7.97 4.43 -9.80
CA TYR A 93 -9.03 3.47 -9.53
C TYR A 93 -10.37 4.16 -9.29
N ASP A 94 -10.44 5.26 -8.54
CA ASP A 94 -11.70 5.99 -8.35
C ASP A 94 -12.27 6.53 -9.67
N VAL A 95 -11.42 6.94 -10.62
CA VAL A 95 -11.84 7.43 -11.95
C VAL A 95 -12.30 6.31 -12.89
N GLU A 96 -11.75 5.09 -12.79
CA GLU A 96 -12.17 3.95 -13.61
C GLU A 96 -13.58 3.42 -13.25
N PHE A 97 -14.13 3.80 -12.09
CA PHE A 97 -15.40 3.30 -11.57
C PHE A 97 -16.47 4.39 -11.32
N ASN A 98 -16.28 5.60 -11.85
CA ASN A 98 -17.22 6.72 -11.81
C ASN A 98 -17.75 7.02 -13.22
#